data_AF-A0A182SZY3-F1
#
_entry.id   AF-A0A182SZY3-F1
#
_cell.length_a   1.000
_cell.length_b   1.000
_cell.length_c   1.000
_cell.angle_alpha   90.00
_cell.angle_beta   90.00
_cell.angle_gamma   90.00
#
_symmetry.space_group_name_H-M   'P 1'
#
loop_
_entity.id
_entity.type
_entity.pdbx_description
1 polymer ?
#
loop_
_entity_poly.entity_id
_entity_poly.type
_entity_poly.pdbx_seq_one_letter_code
_entity_poly.pdbx_strand_id
1 'polypeptide(L)'
;MQQVDDPPYLTVGTEVSAKYKGAFCEAKVRKVVRNIKCKVAYKQQGLGSGVVSDDQIKGALRVGATVEVKHPERKEYVEATLTKIQDCSQYTVVFDDGDITTLRRSALCLKSGRHFNESETLDQLPLTHPEHFGNPVIGGRRGRR
;
A
#
# COMPACT_ATOMS: atom_id res chain seq x y z
N MET A 1 -7.32 17.59 -11.37
CA MET A 1 -6.65 16.72 -12.36
C MET A 1 -6.87 15.29 -11.91
N GLN A 2 -7.38 14.45 -12.81
CA GLN A 2 -7.81 13.08 -12.50
C GLN A 2 -6.65 12.29 -11.89
N GLN A 3 -6.81 11.89 -10.64
CA GLN A 3 -6.02 10.86 -10.00
C GLN A 3 -6.22 9.62 -10.89
N VAL A 4 -5.23 9.31 -11.72
CA VAL A 4 -5.25 8.09 -12.53
C VAL A 4 -5.20 6.97 -11.51
N ASP A 5 -6.38 6.42 -11.21
CA ASP A 5 -6.61 5.37 -10.25
C ASP A 5 -5.63 4.23 -10.56
N ASP A 6 -4.59 4.10 -9.72
CA ASP A 6 -3.65 2.99 -9.81
C ASP A 6 -4.49 1.71 -9.88
N PRO A 7 -4.34 0.89 -10.92
CA PRO A 7 -5.18 -0.28 -11.07
C PRO A 7 -5.02 -1.14 -9.81
N PRO A 8 -6.13 -1.69 -9.28
CA PRO A 8 -6.13 -2.43 -8.03
C PRO A 8 -5.18 -3.63 -8.05
N TYR A 9 -4.80 -4.07 -9.26
CA TYR A 9 -3.77 -5.07 -9.50
C TYR A 9 -2.94 -4.70 -10.73
N LEU A 10 -1.69 -5.15 -10.75
CA LEU A 10 -0.80 -5.06 -11.91
C LEU A 10 -0.92 -6.33 -12.75
N THR A 11 -0.73 -6.22 -14.07
CA THR A 11 -0.72 -7.38 -14.97
C THR A 11 0.72 -7.84 -15.24
N VAL A 12 0.88 -9.11 -15.62
CA VAL A 12 2.16 -9.64 -16.08
C VAL A 12 2.62 -8.86 -17.32
N GLY A 13 3.91 -8.54 -17.37
CA GLY A 13 4.53 -7.72 -18.41
C GLY A 13 4.60 -6.23 -18.08
N THR A 14 3.89 -5.77 -17.04
CA THR A 14 3.92 -4.36 -16.63
C THR A 14 5.30 -3.95 -16.13
N GLU A 15 5.80 -2.81 -16.61
CA GLU A 15 7.03 -2.19 -16.12
C GLU A 15 6.71 -1.35 -14.88
N VAL A 16 7.42 -1.62 -13.80
CA VAL A 16 7.18 -1.06 -12.46
C VAL A 16 8.50 -0.64 -11.82
N SER A 17 8.42 0.29 -10.87
CA SER A 17 9.53 0.62 -10.00
C SER A 17 9.34 -0.09 -8.66
N ALA A 18 10.24 -1.00 -8.33
CA ALA A 18 10.20 -1.78 -7.10
C ALA A 18 11.07 -1.14 -6.02
N LYS A 19 10.49 -0.87 -4.84
CA LYS A 19 11.21 -0.35 -3.67
C LYS A 19 12.04 -1.47 -3.03
N TYR A 20 13.35 -1.33 -3.04
CA TYR A 20 14.29 -2.24 -2.40
C TYR A 20 15.36 -1.47 -1.64
N LYS A 21 15.55 -1.80 -0.35
CA LYS A 21 16.55 -1.15 0.55
C LYS A 21 16.52 0.39 0.54
N GLY A 22 15.34 1.00 0.37
CA GLY A 22 15.16 2.45 0.37
C GLY A 22 15.31 3.14 -0.99
N ALA A 23 15.69 2.42 -2.04
CA ALA A 23 15.73 2.91 -3.41
C ALA A 23 14.65 2.26 -4.27
N PHE A 24 14.32 2.87 -5.41
CA PHE A 24 13.45 2.28 -6.41
C PHE A 24 14.28 1.83 -7.60
N CYS A 25 14.18 0.55 -7.96
CA CYS A 25 14.81 0.00 -9.15
C CYS A 25 13.75 -0.35 -10.19
N GLU A 26 14.09 -0.24 -11.46
CA GLU A 26 13.22 -0.67 -12.54
C GLU A 26 13.10 -2.19 -12.54
N ALA A 27 11.87 -2.68 -12.69
CA ALA A 27 11.58 -4.09 -12.73
C ALA A 27 10.38 -4.38 -13.63
N LYS A 28 10.28 -5.60 -14.12
CA LYS A 28 9.17 -6.09 -14.94
C LYS A 28 8.37 -7.15 -14.19
N VAL A 29 7.06 -7.00 -14.11
CA VAL A 29 6.18 -8.00 -13.49
C VAL A 29 6.21 -9.28 -14.33
N ARG A 30 6.73 -10.37 -13.76
CA ARG A 30 6.79 -11.69 -14.41
C ARG A 30 5.64 -12.59 -14.02
N LYS A 31 5.19 -12.52 -12.76
CA LYS A 31 4.09 -13.35 -12.26
C LYS A 31 3.29 -12.59 -11.22
N VAL A 32 1.98 -12.77 -11.24
CA VAL A 32 1.07 -12.23 -10.23
C VAL A 32 0.33 -13.39 -9.61
N VAL A 33 0.41 -13.50 -8.28
CA VAL A 33 -0.36 -14.45 -7.48
C VAL A 33 -1.32 -13.63 -6.64
N ARG A 34 -2.56 -13.53 -7.12
CA ARG A 34 -3.64 -12.84 -6.39
C ARG A 34 -3.94 -13.62 -5.12
N ASN A 35 -3.92 -12.93 -3.98
CA ASN A 35 -4.20 -13.55 -2.69
C ASN A 35 -4.89 -12.55 -1.77
N ILE A 36 -6.21 -12.59 -1.75
CA ILE A 36 -7.01 -11.68 -0.91
C ILE A 36 -7.50 -12.47 0.30
N LYS A 37 -7.09 -12.02 1.49
CA LYS A 37 -7.55 -12.57 2.76
C LYS A 37 -8.69 -11.73 3.30
N CYS A 38 -9.85 -12.34 3.42
CA CYS A 38 -11.06 -11.72 3.93
C CYS A 38 -11.34 -12.24 5.32
N LYS A 39 -11.40 -11.34 6.31
CA LYS A 39 -11.90 -11.64 7.65
C LYS A 39 -13.41 -11.52 7.62
N VAL A 40 -14.09 -12.59 8.01
CA VAL A 40 -15.55 -12.71 7.99
C VAL A 40 -16.05 -13.00 9.40
N ALA A 41 -17.21 -12.45 9.75
CA ALA A 41 -17.93 -12.77 10.97
C ALA A 41 -19.15 -13.62 10.60
N TYR A 42 -19.16 -14.89 11.00
CA TYR A 42 -20.24 -15.80 10.68
C TYR A 42 -21.51 -15.36 11.43
N LYS A 43 -22.64 -15.29 10.73
CA LYS A 43 -23.92 -14.95 11.37
C LYS A 43 -24.54 -16.12 12.11
N GLN A 44 -24.17 -17.35 11.77
CA GLN A 44 -24.59 -18.52 12.50
C GLN A 44 -24.09 -18.48 13.94
N GLN A 45 -25.02 -18.65 14.88
CA GLN A 45 -24.77 -18.53 16.30
C GLN A 45 -23.72 -19.55 16.76
N GLY A 46 -22.61 -19.06 17.34
CA GLY A 46 -21.53 -19.90 17.85
C GLY A 46 -20.32 -20.11 16.92
N LEU A 47 -20.38 -19.70 15.64
CA LEU A 47 -19.23 -19.86 14.72
C LEU A 47 -18.16 -18.77 14.82
N GLY A 48 -18.46 -17.61 15.42
CA GLY A 48 -17.49 -16.54 15.63
C GLY A 48 -17.00 -15.87 14.33
N SER A 49 -15.69 -15.63 14.23
CA SER A 49 -15.07 -15.01 13.04
C SER A 49 -13.98 -15.89 12.44
N GLY A 50 -13.90 -15.90 11.11
CA GLY A 50 -12.90 -16.66 10.35
C GLY A 50 -12.09 -15.76 9.40
N VAL A 51 -11.01 -16.31 8.85
CA VAL A 51 -10.28 -15.72 7.72
C VAL A 51 -10.32 -16.70 6.58
N VAL A 52 -10.80 -16.24 5.43
CA VAL A 52 -10.96 -17.05 4.21
C VAL A 52 -10.40 -16.30 3.01
N SER A 53 -10.09 -17.04 1.95
CA SER A 53 -9.68 -16.45 0.68
C SER A 53 -10.89 -15.97 -0.12
N ASP A 54 -10.71 -14.99 -1.02
CA ASP A 54 -11.79 -14.49 -1.88
C ASP A 54 -12.42 -15.58 -2.77
N ASP A 55 -11.62 -16.57 -3.19
CA ASP A 55 -12.09 -17.75 -3.94
C ASP A 55 -13.18 -18.57 -3.21
N GLN A 56 -13.20 -18.51 -1.87
CA GLN A 56 -14.16 -19.24 -1.04
C GLN A 56 -15.38 -18.39 -0.65
N ILE A 57 -15.48 -17.16 -1.16
CA ILE A 57 -16.55 -16.21 -0.88
C ILE A 57 -17.44 -16.06 -2.10
N LYS A 58 -18.74 -16.19 -1.91
CA LYS A 58 -19.77 -15.86 -2.90
C LYS A 58 -20.50 -14.60 -2.46
N GLY A 59 -20.48 -13.58 -3.33
CA GLY A 59 -21.15 -12.30 -3.10
C GLY A 59 -20.23 -11.10 -3.31
N ALA A 60 -20.66 -9.93 -2.84
CA ALA A 60 -19.90 -8.69 -3.00
C ALA A 60 -18.71 -8.64 -2.01
N LEU A 61 -17.48 -8.59 -2.53
CA LEU A 61 -16.25 -8.38 -1.75
C LEU A 61 -16.14 -6.94 -1.24
N ARG A 62 -17.03 -6.56 -0.31
CA ARG A 62 -17.06 -5.25 0.33
C ARG A 62 -17.18 -5.41 1.84
N VAL A 63 -16.39 -4.65 2.59
CA VAL A 63 -16.50 -4.63 4.07
C VAL A 63 -17.92 -4.18 4.46
N GLY A 64 -18.53 -4.91 5.39
CA GLY A 64 -19.92 -4.75 5.83
C GLY A 64 -20.95 -5.50 4.99
N ALA A 65 -20.57 -6.05 3.82
CA ALA A 65 -21.49 -6.84 3.02
C ALA A 65 -21.72 -8.22 3.64
N THR A 66 -22.95 -8.71 3.51
CA THR A 66 -23.30 -10.10 3.81
C THR A 66 -22.93 -10.95 2.59
N VAL A 67 -22.17 -12.01 2.82
CA VAL A 67 -21.65 -12.92 1.79
C VAL A 67 -21.76 -14.36 2.27
N GLU A 68 -21.78 -15.30 1.35
CA GLU A 68 -21.72 -16.73 1.67
C GLU A 68 -20.28 -17.20 1.62
N VAL A 69 -19.79 -17.76 2.72
CA VAL A 69 -18.40 -18.19 2.87
C VAL A 69 -18.36 -19.68 3.03
N LYS A 70 -17.49 -20.36 2.28
CA LYS A 70 -17.26 -21.79 2.50
C LYS A 70 -16.50 -22.01 3.81
N HIS A 71 -17.14 -22.63 4.79
CA HIS A 71 -16.49 -22.94 6.07
C HIS A 71 -15.43 -24.02 5.86
N PRO A 72 -14.17 -23.84 6.33
CA PRO A 72 -13.08 -24.78 6.07
C PRO A 72 -13.35 -26.19 6.65
N GLU A 73 -14.01 -26.27 7.81
CA GLU A 73 -14.29 -27.57 8.46
C GLU A 73 -15.56 -28.25 7.96
N ARG A 74 -16.60 -27.47 7.62
CA ARG A 74 -17.92 -28.03 7.25
C ARG A 74 -18.06 -28.24 5.75
N LYS A 75 -17.20 -27.59 4.94
CA LYS A 75 -17.29 -27.52 3.47
C LYS A 75 -18.62 -26.98 2.93
N GLU A 76 -19.50 -26.51 3.82
CA GLU A 76 -20.76 -25.85 3.52
C GLU A 76 -20.56 -24.33 3.39
N TYR A 77 -21.43 -23.70 2.62
CA TYR A 77 -21.51 -22.24 2.55
C TYR A 77 -22.35 -21.74 3.71
N VAL A 78 -21.78 -20.81 4.49
CA VAL A 78 -22.43 -20.21 5.64
C VAL A 78 -22.49 -18.70 5.46
N GLU A 79 -23.58 -18.09 5.89
CA GLU A 79 -23.73 -16.64 5.82
C GLU A 79 -22.78 -15.94 6.80
N ALA A 80 -22.00 -15.00 6.29
CA ALA A 80 -21.06 -14.23 7.07
C ALA A 80 -21.00 -12.77 6.60
N THR A 81 -20.59 -11.88 7.49
CA THR A 81 -20.37 -10.46 7.18
C THR A 81 -18.88 -10.21 7.00
N LEU A 82 -18.48 -9.57 5.91
CA LEU A 82 -17.08 -9.16 5.70
C LEU A 82 -16.69 -8.06 6.69
N THR A 83 -15.69 -8.29 7.52
CA THR A 83 -15.21 -7.31 8.52
C THR A 83 -13.93 -6.61 8.09
N LYS A 84 -13.07 -7.32 7.36
CA LYS A 84 -11.81 -6.76 6.85
C LYS A 84 -11.41 -7.48 5.57
N ILE A 85 -10.95 -6.72 4.58
CA ILE A 85 -10.38 -7.26 3.35
C ILE A 85 -8.92 -6.85 3.32
N GLN A 86 -8.02 -7.82 3.17
CA GLN A 86 -6.58 -7.57 3.12
C GLN A 86 -6.02 -8.17 1.85
N ASP A 87 -5.51 -7.30 0.97
CA ASP A 87 -4.72 -7.74 -0.17
C ASP A 87 -3.34 -8.22 0.31
N CYS A 88 -3.06 -9.49 0.04
CA CYS A 88 -1.77 -10.13 0.25
C CYS A 88 -1.21 -10.64 -1.08
N SER A 89 -1.65 -10.05 -2.20
CA SER A 89 -1.21 -10.44 -3.54
C SER A 89 0.30 -10.29 -3.66
N GLN A 90 0.91 -11.30 -4.28
CA GLN A 90 2.35 -11.39 -4.47
C GLN A 90 2.68 -11.14 -5.94
N TYR A 91 3.63 -10.25 -6.16
CA TYR A 91 4.09 -9.86 -7.48
C TYR A 91 5.55 -10.27 -7.61
N THR A 92 5.81 -11.26 -8.44
CA THR A 92 7.17 -11.63 -8.82
C THR A 92 7.62 -10.70 -9.93
N VAL A 93 8.64 -9.91 -9.65
CA VAL A 93 9.25 -8.97 -10.59
C VAL A 93 10.67 -9.42 -10.94
N VAL A 94 11.13 -9.04 -12.12
CA VAL A 94 12.49 -9.27 -12.61
C VAL A 94 13.15 -7.91 -12.81
N PHE A 95 14.31 -7.70 -12.18
CA PHE A 95 15.13 -6.50 -12.33
C PHE A 95 16.05 -6.62 -13.56
N ASP A 96 16.62 -5.50 -14.00
CA ASP A 96 17.45 -5.44 -15.20
C ASP A 96 18.76 -6.25 -15.10
N ASP A 97 19.27 -6.46 -13.88
CA ASP A 97 20.40 -7.33 -13.58
C ASP A 97 20.06 -8.83 -13.61
N GLY A 98 18.78 -9.16 -13.85
CA GLY A 98 18.27 -10.53 -13.88
C GLY A 98 17.79 -11.05 -12.53
N ASP A 99 17.88 -10.25 -11.46
CA ASP A 99 17.40 -10.66 -10.14
C ASP A 99 15.87 -10.79 -10.13
N ILE A 100 15.38 -11.80 -9.42
CA ILE A 100 13.96 -12.11 -9.33
C ILE A 100 13.55 -12.01 -7.87
N THR A 101 12.59 -11.12 -7.58
CA THR A 101 12.07 -10.95 -6.22
C THR A 101 10.56 -10.95 -6.21
N THR A 102 9.98 -11.46 -5.13
CA THR A 102 8.53 -11.39 -4.89
C THR A 102 8.23 -10.27 -3.90
N LEU A 103 7.41 -9.32 -4.31
CA LEU A 103 7.06 -8.12 -3.55
C LEU A 103 5.53 -8.00 -3.40
N ARG A 104 5.10 -7.17 -2.44
CA ARG A 104 3.68 -6.78 -2.29
C ARG A 104 3.37 -5.59 -3.20
N ARG A 105 2.09 -5.37 -3.51
CA ARG A 105 1.64 -4.20 -4.30
C ARG A 105 2.17 -2.87 -3.75
N SER A 106 2.24 -2.71 -2.43
CA SER A 106 2.72 -1.50 -1.76
C SER A 106 4.21 -1.19 -2.00
N ALA A 107 5.00 -2.17 -2.44
CA ALA A 107 6.40 -1.98 -2.79
C ALA A 107 6.61 -1.77 -4.30
N LEU A 108 5.54 -1.79 -5.11
CA LEU A 108 5.59 -1.60 -6.55
C LEU A 108 4.84 -0.33 -6.93
N CYS A 109 5.52 0.57 -7.61
CA CYS A 109 4.94 1.76 -8.22
C CYS A 109 4.86 1.55 -9.74
N LEU A 110 3.78 2.03 -10.37
CA LEU A 110 3.74 2.06 -11.84
C LEU A 110 4.88 2.95 -12.37
N LYS A 111 5.51 2.53 -13.46
CA LYS A 111 6.46 3.36 -14.23
C LYS A 111 5.71 4.46 -14.99
N SER A 112 4.94 5.29 -14.30
CA SER A 112 4.47 6.56 -14.84
C SER A 112 5.52 7.61 -14.43
N GLY A 113 6.02 8.38 -15.39
CA GLY A 113 7.24 9.18 -15.26
C GLY A 113 7.24 10.32 -14.22
N ARG A 114 6.36 10.31 -13.21
CA ARG A 114 6.23 11.33 -12.16
C ARG A 114 5.62 10.78 -10.87
N HIS A 115 6.14 9.66 -10.35
CA HIS A 115 5.86 9.23 -8.96
C HIS A 115 7.11 9.32 -8.09
N PHE A 116 7.92 10.35 -8.32
CA PHE A 116 8.64 10.95 -7.21
C PHE A 116 7.55 11.55 -6.31
N ASN A 117 7.34 11.00 -5.12
CA ASN A 117 6.59 11.72 -4.12
C ASN A 117 7.44 12.97 -3.84
N GLU A 118 7.13 14.10 -4.47
CA GLU A 118 7.82 15.40 -4.28
C GLU A 118 7.82 15.83 -2.80
N SER A 119 7.07 15.12 -1.95
CA SER A 119 7.08 15.24 -0.51
C SER A 119 8.25 14.53 0.21
N GLU A 120 9.10 13.78 -0.49
CA GLU A 120 10.37 13.24 0.06
C GLU A 120 11.60 13.69 -0.77
N THR A 121 11.52 14.77 -1.56
CA THR A 121 12.76 15.46 -1.96
C THR A 121 13.29 16.14 -0.71
N LEU A 122 14.43 15.67 -0.24
CA LEU A 122 15.28 16.29 0.78
C LEU A 122 15.88 17.64 0.30
N ASP A 123 15.14 18.41 -0.52
CA ASP A 123 15.57 19.64 -1.21
C ASP A 123 14.72 20.87 -0.87
N GLN A 124 13.84 20.78 0.13
CA GLN A 124 13.25 21.99 0.76
C GLN A 124 13.93 22.35 2.09
N LEU A 125 15.26 22.17 2.15
CA LEU A 125 16.06 23.03 3.02
C LEU A 125 16.23 24.36 2.29
N PRO A 126 15.83 25.50 2.86
CA PRO A 126 16.00 26.81 2.23
C PRO A 126 17.51 27.08 2.08
N LEU A 127 18.04 26.79 0.89
CA LEU A 127 19.40 27.10 0.47
C LEU A 127 19.46 28.50 -0.15
N THR A 128 18.97 29.50 0.57
CA THR A 128 19.15 30.94 0.29
C THR A 128 18.91 31.68 1.64
N HIS A 129 19.87 32.25 2.36
CA HIS A 129 20.86 33.25 1.97
C HIS A 129 21.97 33.42 3.04
N PRO A 130 23.20 33.81 2.65
CA PRO A 130 24.32 34.07 3.55
C PRO A 130 24.36 35.48 4.19
N GLU A 131 23.26 36.25 4.18
CA GLU A 131 23.25 37.66 4.62
C GLU A 131 22.21 37.97 5.72
N HIS A 132 22.31 37.31 6.88
CA HIS A 132 21.74 37.88 8.11
C HIS A 132 22.67 37.68 9.32
N PHE A 133 23.99 37.74 9.10
CA PHE A 133 24.91 38.15 10.15
C PHE A 133 24.68 39.64 10.40
N GLY A 134 23.76 39.93 11.31
CA GLY A 134 23.37 41.29 11.64
C GLY A 134 22.52 41.32 12.89
N ASN A 135 22.98 40.68 13.96
CA ASN A 135 22.56 41.07 15.31
C ASN A 135 23.33 42.34 15.66
N PRO A 136 22.70 43.54 15.75
CA PRO A 136 23.32 44.62 16.47
C PRO A 136 23.22 44.27 17.97
N VAL A 137 24.37 44.15 18.61
CA VAL A 137 24.48 44.14 20.06
C VAL A 137 24.17 45.55 20.58
N ILE A 138 22.91 45.80 20.96
CA ILE A 138 22.49 46.92 21.81
C ILE A 138 21.33 46.37 22.65
N GLY A 139 21.44 46.11 23.94
CA GLY A 139 21.97 47.02 24.95
C GLY A 139 20.80 47.57 25.75
N GLY A 140 20.52 46.97 26.91
CA GLY A 140 19.85 47.62 28.04
C GLY A 140 18.31 47.67 28.03
N ARG A 141 17.69 46.82 28.85
CA ARG A 141 16.42 47.16 29.53
C ARG A 141 16.67 47.20 31.04
N ARG A 142 17.17 48.35 31.51
CA ARG A 142 16.88 48.86 32.85
C ARG A 142 15.53 49.57 32.77
N GLY A 143 14.64 49.28 33.71
CA GLY A 143 13.77 50.31 34.29
C GLY A 143 12.26 50.12 34.15
N ARG A 144 11.63 50.32 35.32
CA ARG A 144 10.21 50.49 35.66
C ARG A 144 9.39 49.20 35.72
N ARG A 145 8.75 48.89 36.84
CA ARG A 145 8.30 49.73 37.95
C ARG A 145 8.04 48.87 39.17
#